data_AF-A0A6N4QXW1-F1
#
_entry.id   AF-A0A6N4QXW1-F1
#
_cell.length_a   1.000
_cell.length_b   1.000
_cell.length_c   1.000
_cell.angle_alpha   90.00
_cell.angle_beta   90.00
_cell.angle_gamma   90.00
#
_symmetry.space_group_name_H-M   'P 1'
#
loop_
_entity.id
_entity.type
_entity.pdbx_description
1 polymer ?
#
loop_
_entity_poly.entity_id
_entity_poly.type
_entity_poly.pdbx_seq_one_letter_code
_entity_poly.pdbx_strand_id
1 'polypeptide(L)'
;MAGHMNRELLLKEVKYRASYRGTLELDNVCRSLLPHLESLDDAELAAIAELLQQGENHLMSWLVEGGDVPEEWQLQVGLVRHFFKNRDKAVA
;
A
#
# COMPACT_ATOMS: atom_id res chain seq x y z
N MET A 1 -1.72 -25.87 -9.01
CA MET A 1 -1.74 -25.17 -7.72
C MET A 1 -0.88 -23.94 -7.88
N ALA A 2 -1.47 -22.76 -7.67
CA ALA A 2 -0.91 -21.46 -7.96
C ALA A 2 0.48 -21.31 -7.33
N GLY A 3 1.45 -20.88 -8.13
CA GLY A 3 2.84 -20.74 -7.70
C GLY A 3 2.92 -19.77 -6.53
N HIS A 4 3.72 -20.13 -5.53
CA HIS A 4 4.28 -19.14 -4.61
C HIS A 4 4.89 -18.03 -5.46
N MET A 5 4.18 -16.91 -5.61
CA MET A 5 4.84 -15.67 -5.98
C MET A 5 5.87 -15.47 -4.87
N ASN A 6 7.16 -15.53 -5.21
CA ASN A 6 8.23 -15.47 -4.23
C ASN A 6 8.02 -14.22 -3.37
N ARG A 7 7.88 -14.37 -2.04
CA ARG A 7 7.68 -13.24 -1.10
C ARG A 7 8.68 -12.12 -1.36
N GLU A 8 9.93 -12.48 -1.70
CA GLU A 8 10.97 -11.52 -2.07
C GLU A 8 10.59 -10.67 -3.29
N LEU A 9 9.94 -11.26 -4.29
CA LEU A 9 9.47 -10.56 -5.49
C LEU A 9 8.31 -9.62 -5.13
N LEU A 10 7.35 -10.08 -4.31
CA LEU A 10 6.25 -9.23 -3.83
C LEU A 10 6.79 -8.04 -3.03
N LEU A 11 7.74 -8.27 -2.12
CA LEU A 11 8.40 -7.20 -1.37
C LEU A 11 9.07 -6.19 -2.31
N LYS A 12 9.79 -6.66 -3.34
CA LYS A 12 10.43 -5.79 -4.32
C LYS A 12 9.41 -4.98 -5.11
N GLU A 13 8.32 -5.61 -5.56
CA GLU A 13 7.24 -4.93 -6.29
C GLU A 13 6.58 -3.86 -5.43
N VAL A 14 6.18 -4.19 -4.20
CA VAL A 14 5.54 -3.25 -3.28
C VAL A 14 6.50 -2.11 -2.93
N LYS A 15 7.78 -2.41 -2.62
CA LYS A 15 8.80 -1.37 -2.35
C LYS A 15 8.95 -0.41 -3.53
N TYR A 16 9.02 -0.94 -4.75
CA TYR A 16 9.15 -0.13 -5.96
C TYR A 16 7.90 0.74 -6.16
N ARG A 17 6.71 0.14 -6.26
CA ARG A 17 5.47 0.88 -6.53
C ARG A 17 5.14 1.89 -5.42
N ALA A 18 5.41 1.55 -4.17
CA ALA A 18 5.17 2.48 -3.06
C ALA A 18 6.11 3.69 -3.08
N SER A 19 7.28 3.58 -3.71
CA SER A 19 8.31 4.64 -3.76
C SER A 19 8.26 5.52 -5.01
N TYR A 20 7.43 5.17 -6.01
CA TYR A 20 7.40 5.87 -7.28
C TYR A 20 5.95 6.11 -7.71
N ARG A 21 5.41 7.25 -7.29
CA ARG A 21 4.05 7.71 -7.65
C ARG A 21 4.08 9.00 -8.47
N GLY A 22 2.97 9.28 -9.15
CA GLY A 22 2.84 10.44 -10.02
C GLY A 22 2.77 11.77 -9.27
N THR A 23 2.41 11.75 -8.00
CA THR A 23 2.29 12.95 -7.14
C THR A 23 3.03 12.76 -5.82
N LEU A 24 3.48 13.86 -5.22
CA LEU A 24 4.17 13.83 -3.92
C LEU A 24 3.23 13.40 -2.80
N GLU A 25 1.95 13.77 -2.88
CA GLU A 25 0.92 13.39 -1.92
C GLU A 25 0.75 11.87 -1.88
N LEU A 26 0.57 11.27 -3.06
CA LEU A 26 0.37 9.83 -3.16
C LEU A 26 1.66 9.06 -2.85
N ASP A 27 2.83 9.58 -3.25
CA ASP A 27 4.13 9.03 -2.90
C ASP A 27 4.34 9.01 -1.38
N ASN A 28 4.03 10.12 -0.70
CA ASN A 28 4.14 10.23 0.75
C ASN A 28 3.21 9.25 1.49
N VAL A 29 1.99 9.03 0.99
CA VAL A 29 1.07 8.08 1.59
C VAL A 29 1.53 6.65 1.35
N CYS A 30 1.89 6.29 0.12
CA CYS A 30 2.33 4.94 -0.20
C CYS A 30 3.63 4.56 0.52
N ARG A 31 4.60 5.48 0.63
CA ARG A 31 5.87 5.25 1.34
C ARG A 31 5.70 4.93 2.82
N SER A 32 4.57 5.30 3.43
CA SER A 32 4.28 4.93 4.82
C SER A 32 4.21 3.41 5.04
N LEU A 33 4.04 2.63 3.98
CA LEU A 33 4.07 1.16 4.04
C LEU A 33 5.48 0.61 4.28
N LEU A 34 6.53 1.27 3.79
CA LEU A 34 7.88 0.71 3.68
C LEU A 34 8.43 0.15 5.00
N PRO A 35 8.26 0.81 6.16
CA PRO A 35 8.74 0.30 7.44
C PRO A 35 7.99 -0.96 7.93
N HIS A 36 6.79 -1.22 7.41
CA HIS A 36 5.89 -2.26 7.90
C HIS A 36 5.81 -3.49 6.98
N LEU A 37 6.43 -3.44 5.80
CA LEU A 37 6.32 -4.51 4.80
C LEU A 37 6.80 -5.88 5.32
N GLU A 38 7.84 -5.90 6.15
CA GLU A 38 8.37 -7.16 6.69
C GLU A 38 7.42 -7.80 7.73
N SER A 39 6.52 -7.01 8.34
CA SER A 39 5.52 -7.51 9.30
C SER A 39 4.23 -8.01 8.66
N LEU A 40 4.00 -7.73 7.37
CA LEU A 40 2.83 -8.22 6.65
C LEU A 40 2.99 -9.71 6.34
N ASP A 41 1.90 -10.47 6.51
CA ASP A 41 1.86 -11.85 6.03
C ASP A 41 1.83 -11.90 4.48
N ASP A 42 1.97 -13.10 3.90
CA ASP A 42 2.03 -13.26 2.45
C ASP A 42 0.72 -12.86 1.75
N ALA A 43 -0.43 -13.01 2.42
CA ALA A 43 -1.74 -12.67 1.87
C ALA A 43 -1.95 -11.14 1.88
N GLU A 44 -1.61 -10.48 2.99
CA GLU A 44 -1.63 -9.02 3.12
C GLU A 44 -0.67 -8.37 2.12
N LEU A 45 0.54 -8.91 1.97
CA LEU A 45 1.53 -8.39 1.04
C LEU A 45 1.06 -8.54 -0.41
N ALA A 46 0.46 -9.68 -0.77
CA ALA A 46 -0.12 -9.88 -2.10
C ALA A 46 -1.28 -8.91 -2.36
N ALA A 47 -2.19 -8.74 -1.40
CA ALA A 47 -3.32 -7.82 -1.51
C ALA A 47 -2.86 -6.35 -1.65
N ILE A 48 -1.80 -5.97 -0.94
CA ILE A 48 -1.20 -4.63 -1.10
C ILE A 48 -0.54 -4.49 -2.47
N ALA A 49 0.17 -5.50 -2.95
CA ALA A 49 0.73 -5.48 -4.30
C ALA A 49 -0.36 -5.25 -5.36
N GLU A 50 -1.50 -5.93 -5.24
CA GLU A 50 -2.66 -5.77 -6.13
C GLU A 50 -3.30 -4.37 -6.01
N LEU A 51 -3.47 -3.83 -4.80
CA LEU A 51 -3.94 -2.47 -4.60
C LEU A 51 -3.02 -1.47 -5.30
N LEU A 52 -1.70 -1.62 -5.15
CA LEU A 52 -0.72 -0.69 -5.70
C LEU A 52 -0.63 -0.71 -7.24
N GLN A 53 -1.26 -1.69 -7.90
CA GLN A 53 -1.43 -1.77 -9.36
C GLN A 53 -2.62 -0.94 -9.87
N GLN A 54 -3.52 -0.49 -8.98
CA GLN A 54 -4.63 0.36 -9.36
C GLN A 54 -4.12 1.71 -9.92
N GLY A 55 -4.90 2.30 -10.82
CA GLY A 55 -4.52 3.55 -11.48
C GLY A 55 -4.37 4.71 -10.49
N GLU A 56 -3.49 5.66 -10.81
CA GLU A 56 -3.15 6.80 -9.94
C GLU A 56 -4.40 7.59 -9.50
N ASN A 57 -5.39 7.78 -10.38
CA ASN A 57 -6.64 8.48 -10.04
C ASN A 57 -7.44 7.77 -8.94
N HIS A 58 -7.51 6.44 -9.00
CA HIS A 58 -8.19 5.64 -7.98
C HIS A 58 -7.44 5.71 -6.66
N LEU A 59 -6.13 5.50 -6.71
CA LEU A 59 -5.28 5.58 -5.52
C LEU A 59 -5.31 6.96 -4.87
N MET A 60 -5.29 8.04 -5.67
CA MET A 60 -5.42 9.40 -5.17
C MET A 60 -6.76 9.61 -4.45
N SER A 61 -7.86 9.22 -5.10
CA SER A 61 -9.20 9.33 -4.53
C SER A 61 -9.32 8.56 -3.20
N TRP A 62 -8.86 7.31 -3.19
CA TRP A 62 -9.02 6.42 -2.04
C TRP A 62 -8.00 6.65 -0.94
N LEU A 63 -6.78 7.07 -1.22
CA LEU A 63 -5.74 7.19 -0.18
C LEU A 63 -5.58 8.62 0.33
N VAL A 64 -5.84 9.62 -0.50
CA VAL A 64 -5.57 11.03 -0.20
C VAL A 64 -6.86 11.83 -0.03
N GLU A 65 -7.76 11.77 -1.00
CA GLU A 65 -8.93 12.67 -1.05
C GLU A 65 -10.10 12.23 -0.17
N GLY A 66 -10.11 10.96 0.27
CA GLY A 66 -11.17 10.44 1.12
C GLY A 66 -12.40 9.93 0.37
N GLY A 67 -12.27 9.67 -0.94
CA GLY A 67 -13.37 9.16 -1.78
C GLY A 67 -13.87 7.78 -1.39
N ASP A 68 -15.00 7.39 -1.98
CA ASP A 68 -15.65 6.11 -1.75
C ASP A 68 -14.77 4.94 -2.21
N VAL A 69 -14.53 4.00 -1.30
CA VAL A 69 -13.66 2.84 -1.54
C VAL A 69 -14.54 1.61 -1.83
N PRO A 70 -14.36 0.96 -2.99
CA PRO A 70 -15.04 -0.30 -3.30
C PRO A 70 -14.78 -1.36 -2.22
N GLU A 71 -15.76 -2.22 -1.96
CA GLU A 71 -15.73 -3.22 -0.87
C GLU A 71 -14.47 -4.08 -0.90
N GLU A 72 -14.03 -4.49 -2.11
CA GLU A 72 -12.85 -5.31 -2.32
C GLU A 72 -11.52 -4.65 -1.91
N TRP A 73 -11.50 -3.30 -1.80
CA TRP A 73 -10.31 -2.51 -1.47
C TRP A 73 -10.35 -1.88 -0.07
N GLN A 74 -11.46 -2.00 0.66
CA GLN A 74 -11.64 -1.31 1.94
C GLN A 74 -10.57 -1.69 2.97
N LEU A 75 -10.20 -2.97 3.04
CA LEU A 75 -9.22 -3.47 3.99
C LEU A 75 -7.82 -2.90 3.70
N GLN A 76 -7.38 -2.99 2.45
CA GLN A 76 -6.05 -2.58 2.00
C GLN A 76 -5.90 -1.06 2.08
N VAL A 77 -6.92 -0.30 1.62
CA VAL A 77 -6.94 1.16 1.77
C VAL A 77 -6.95 1.56 3.25
N GLY A 78 -7.72 0.86 4.08
CA GLY A 78 -7.73 1.05 5.53
C GLY A 78 -6.36 0.83 6.16
N LEU A 79 -5.65 -0.23 5.75
CA LEU A 79 -4.31 -0.57 6.23
C LEU A 79 -3.28 0.51 5.84
N VAL A 80 -3.25 0.95 4.58
CA VAL A 80 -2.34 2.03 4.14
C VAL A 80 -2.63 3.32 4.90
N ARG A 81 -3.90 3.70 5.03
CA ARG A 81 -4.30 4.90 5.80
C ARG A 81 -3.92 4.77 7.28
N HIS A 82 -3.98 3.57 7.86
CA HIS A 82 -3.56 3.31 9.23
C HIS A 82 -2.06 3.56 9.42
N PHE A 83 -1.22 3.00 8.55
CA PHE A 83 0.23 3.24 8.61
C PHE A 83 0.57 4.72 8.40
N PHE A 84 -0.07 5.38 7.44
CA PHE A 84 0.13 6.79 7.20
C PHE A 84 -0.21 7.65 8.42
N LYS A 85 -1.36 7.40 9.08
CA LYS A 85 -1.77 8.14 10.28
C LYS A 85 -0.88 7.91 11.50
N ASN A 86 -0.21 6.76 11.57
CA ASN A 86 0.63 6.39 12.72
C ASN A 86 2.14 6.57 12.47
N ARG A 87 2.56 7.00 11.26
CA ARG A 87 3.98 7.16 10.90
C ARG A 87 4.76 8.08 11.85
N ASP A 88 4.10 9.10 12.40
CA ASP A 88 4.74 10.09 13.28
C ASP A 88 4.78 9.66 14.75
N LYS A 89 4.01 8.62 15.13
CA LYS A 89 3.98 8.10 16.51
C LYS A 89 5.10 7.11 16.81
N ALA A 90 5.77 6.59 15.78
CA ALA A 90 6.86 5.64 15.92
C ALA A 90 8.23 6.30 16.19
N VAL A 91 8.30 7.64 16.21
CA VAL A 91 9.53 8.44 16.39
C VAL A 91 9.55 9.19 17.74
N ALA A 92 8.64 8.85 18.66
CA ALA A 92 8.56 9.42 20.01
C ALA A 92 9.00 8.42 21.09
#